data_AF-A0A524PI16-F1
#
_entry.id   AF-A0A524PI16-F1
#
_cell.length_a   1.000
_cell.length_b   1.000
_cell.length_c   1.000
_cell.angle_alpha   90.00
_cell.angle_beta   90.00
_cell.angle_gamma   90.00
#
_symmetry.space_group_name_H-M   'P 1'
#
loop_
_entity.id
_entity.type
_entity.pdbx_description
1 polymer ?
#
loop_
_entity_poly.entity_id
_entity_poly.type
_entity_poly.pdbx_seq_one_letter_code
_entity_poly.pdbx_strand_id
1 'polypeptide(L)'
;MMKKIRLLASFILIGILMLAWGCEESTSKNGRLVLKITDAPFPMELISEANVTITKIEARKADSGDENPFVVSSTDTVTINLMELRNGITAELADIELESGTYDLIRLYTGDASIVTITGEVYDMKVPSGPQ
;
A
#
# COMPACT_ATOMS: atom_id res chain seq x y z
N MET A 1 -33.26 -13.25 -58.32
CA MET A 1 -33.46 -13.68 -56.91
C MET A 1 -32.15 -13.97 -56.18
N MET A 2 -31.19 -14.69 -56.80
CA MET A 2 -29.90 -15.09 -56.18
C MET A 2 -28.95 -13.94 -55.79
N LYS A 3 -28.96 -12.79 -56.49
CA LYS A 3 -28.11 -11.63 -56.13
C LYS A 3 -28.52 -10.98 -54.80
N LYS A 4 -29.82 -10.98 -54.47
CA LYS A 4 -30.35 -10.43 -53.20
C LYS A 4 -29.96 -11.32 -52.01
N ILE A 5 -29.91 -12.64 -52.22
CA ILE A 5 -29.48 -13.63 -51.22
C ILE A 5 -27.96 -13.54 -50.96
N ARG A 6 -27.14 -13.32 -52.00
CA ARG A 6 -25.69 -13.10 -51.84
C ARG A 6 -25.36 -11.78 -51.11
N LEU A 7 -26.13 -10.72 -51.36
CA LEU A 7 -26.02 -9.44 -50.62
C LEU A 7 -26.44 -9.59 -49.15
N LEU A 8 -27.52 -10.34 -48.87
CA LEU A 8 -27.94 -10.62 -47.49
C LEU A 8 -26.90 -11.44 -46.72
N ALA A 9 -26.33 -12.47 -47.35
CA ALA A 9 -25.31 -13.31 -46.73
C ALA A 9 -24.02 -12.53 -46.40
N SER A 10 -23.63 -11.57 -47.25
CA SER A 10 -22.48 -10.70 -46.98
C SER A 10 -22.71 -9.74 -45.81
N PHE A 11 -23.93 -9.24 -45.63
CA PHE A 11 -24.29 -8.37 -44.50
C PHE A 11 -24.29 -9.14 -43.17
N ILE A 12 -24.76 -10.39 -43.19
CA ILE A 12 -24.74 -11.28 -42.03
C ILE A 12 -23.29 -11.59 -41.62
N LEU A 13 -22.40 -11.86 -42.60
CA LEU A 13 -20.99 -12.16 -42.33
C LEU A 13 -20.22 -10.96 -41.73
N ILE A 14 -20.52 -9.74 -42.17
CA ILE A 14 -19.92 -8.50 -41.62
C ILE A 14 -20.45 -8.21 -40.22
N GLY A 15 -21.74 -8.47 -39.96
CA GLY A 15 -22.33 -8.33 -38.62
C GLY A 15 -21.72 -9.30 -37.60
N ILE A 16 -21.40 -10.53 -38.02
CA ILE A 16 -20.74 -11.53 -37.16
C ILE A 16 -19.28 -11.12 -36.85
N LEU A 17 -18.59 -10.49 -37.81
CA LEU A 17 -17.21 -10.03 -37.61
C LEU A 17 -17.12 -8.84 -36.64
N MET A 18 -18.16 -8.00 -36.53
CA MET A 18 -18.21 -6.90 -35.55
C MET A 18 -18.50 -7.36 -34.11
N LEU A 19 -19.02 -8.58 -33.91
CA LEU A 19 -19.20 -9.15 -32.57
C LEU A 19 -17.91 -9.74 -31.97
N ALA A 20 -16.82 -9.80 -32.76
CA ALA A 20 -15.52 -10.33 -32.31
C ALA A 20 -14.59 -9.28 -31.69
N TRP A 21 -14.95 -8.00 -31.73
CA TRP A 21 -14.28 -6.93 -30.98
C TRP A 21 -15.01 -6.62 -29.66
N GLY A 22 -15.23 -7.65 -28.86
CA GLY A 22 -15.49 -7.47 -27.43
C GLY A 22 -14.16 -7.28 -26.72
N CYS A 23 -13.76 -6.04 -26.49
CA CYS A 23 -12.67 -5.76 -25.54
C CYS A 23 -13.25 -5.97 -24.15
N GLU A 24 -12.82 -7.02 -23.46
CA GLU A 24 -13.13 -7.20 -22.04
C GLU A 24 -12.32 -6.16 -21.26
N GLU A 25 -12.94 -5.04 -20.91
CA GLU A 25 -12.37 -4.13 -19.92
C GLU A 25 -12.38 -4.88 -18.58
N SER A 26 -11.25 -5.51 -18.23
CA SER A 26 -11.04 -6.00 -16.88
C SER A 26 -10.90 -4.78 -15.98
N THR A 27 -12.03 -4.22 -15.53
CA THR A 27 -12.03 -3.15 -14.54
C THR A 27 -11.39 -3.72 -13.27
N SER A 28 -10.11 -3.43 -13.03
CA SER A 28 -9.43 -3.83 -11.81
C SER A 28 -10.20 -3.22 -10.65
N LYS A 29 -10.83 -4.06 -9.82
CA LYS A 29 -11.52 -3.57 -8.64
C LYS A 29 -10.46 -3.09 -7.67
N ASN A 30 -10.55 -1.86 -7.19
CA ASN A 30 -9.64 -1.36 -6.17
C ASN A 30 -10.21 -1.61 -4.76
N GLY A 31 -9.31 -1.77 -3.80
CA GLY A 31 -9.56 -1.75 -2.36
C GLY A 31 -8.75 -0.63 -1.70
N ARG A 32 -9.02 -0.38 -0.43
CA ARG A 32 -8.35 0.67 0.36
C ARG A 32 -7.61 0.06 1.54
N LEU A 33 -6.32 0.35 1.66
CA LEU A 33 -5.46 -0.02 2.77
C LEU A 33 -5.19 1.22 3.63
N VAL A 34 -5.64 1.19 4.88
CA VAL A 34 -5.32 2.22 5.88
C VAL A 34 -4.37 1.61 6.90
N LEU A 35 -3.13 2.10 6.95
CA LEU A 35 -2.12 1.67 7.90
C LEU A 35 -2.07 2.64 9.08
N LYS A 36 -2.13 2.10 10.30
CA LYS A 36 -2.05 2.88 11.53
C LYS A 36 -0.97 2.34 12.46
N ILE A 37 -0.39 3.23 13.26
CA ILE A 37 0.65 2.93 14.25
C ILE A 37 0.18 3.29 15.65
N THR A 38 0.64 2.52 16.65
CA THR A 38 0.40 2.71 18.08
C THR A 38 1.60 2.17 18.86
N ASP A 39 1.75 2.57 20.12
CA ASP A 39 2.79 2.08 21.03
C ASP A 39 2.19 1.21 22.14
N ALA A 40 2.86 0.12 22.44
CA ALA A 40 2.49 -0.72 23.58
C ALA A 40 2.86 -0.02 24.89
N PRO A 41 2.12 -0.27 26.00
CA PRO A 41 2.52 0.25 27.30
C PRO A 41 3.94 -0.18 27.66
N PHE A 42 4.82 0.79 27.92
CA PHE A 42 6.19 0.53 28.37
C PHE A 42 6.50 1.41 29.60
N PRO A 43 7.08 0.86 30.67
CA PRO A 43 7.47 1.61 31.85
C PRO A 43 8.72 2.47 31.55
N MET A 44 8.54 3.69 31.02
CA MET A 44 9.64 4.66 30.87
C MET A 44 9.32 5.93 31.65
N GLU A 45 9.56 5.90 32.95
CA GLU A 45 9.40 7.07 33.83
C GLU A 45 10.42 8.19 33.51
N LEU A 46 11.45 7.88 32.72
CA LEU A 46 12.57 8.78 32.41
C LEU A 46 12.52 9.36 31.00
N ILE A 47 11.52 9.02 30.18
CA ILE A 47 11.47 9.40 28.76
C ILE A 47 10.25 10.29 28.50
N SER A 48 10.50 11.45 27.91
CA SER A 48 9.48 12.42 27.50
C SER A 48 9.03 12.18 26.07
N GLU A 49 9.94 11.81 25.17
CA GLU A 49 9.64 11.54 23.76
C GLU A 49 10.39 10.31 23.25
N ALA A 50 9.72 9.56 22.38
CA ALA A 50 10.36 8.51 21.59
C ALA A 50 9.96 8.72 20.12
N ASN A 51 10.85 9.37 19.37
CA ASN A 51 10.60 9.80 18.02
C ASN A 51 11.07 8.73 17.02
N VAL A 52 10.23 8.40 16.04
CA VAL A 52 10.59 7.53 14.92
C VAL A 52 10.16 8.16 13.61
N THR A 53 11.07 8.17 12.63
CA THR A 53 10.77 8.62 11.27
C THR A 53 10.48 7.42 10.37
N ILE A 54 9.31 7.40 9.74
CA ILE A 54 8.97 6.46 8.67
C ILE A 54 9.16 7.20 7.35
N THR A 55 9.96 6.65 6.45
CA THR A 55 10.36 7.30 5.19
C THR A 55 9.66 6.72 3.97
N LYS A 56 9.25 5.46 4.04
CA LYS A 56 8.56 4.77 2.95
C LYS A 56 7.76 3.58 3.46
N ILE A 57 6.64 3.30 2.81
CA ILE A 57 5.82 2.11 3.06
C ILE A 57 5.57 1.40 1.73
N GLU A 58 5.82 0.09 1.71
CA GLU A 58 5.55 -0.76 0.57
C GLU A 58 4.66 -1.95 0.94
N ALA A 59 3.83 -2.40 0.01
CA ALA A 59 3.06 -3.65 0.13
C ALA A 59 3.38 -4.58 -1.04
N ARG A 60 3.60 -5.86 -0.74
CA ARG A 60 3.94 -6.90 -1.70
C ARG A 60 2.70 -7.68 -2.10
N LYS A 61 2.44 -7.82 -3.40
CA LYS A 61 1.41 -8.71 -3.94
C LYS A 61 1.96 -10.13 -3.99
N ALA A 62 1.27 -11.09 -3.36
CA ALA A 62 1.78 -12.45 -3.17
C ALA A 62 2.00 -13.22 -4.48
N ASP A 63 1.14 -12.99 -5.47
CA ASP A 63 1.10 -13.75 -6.73
C ASP A 63 1.56 -12.93 -7.95
N SER A 64 2.33 -11.84 -7.76
CA SER A 64 2.83 -11.11 -8.92
C SER A 64 3.91 -11.93 -9.62
N GLY A 65 3.73 -12.21 -10.91
CA GLY A 65 4.80 -12.73 -11.77
C GLY A 65 5.88 -11.70 -12.13
N ASP A 66 5.83 -10.53 -11.49
CA ASP A 66 6.69 -9.38 -11.75
C ASP A 66 8.05 -9.50 -11.07
N GLU A 67 9.09 -8.94 -11.68
CA GLU A 67 10.44 -8.89 -11.09
C GLU A 67 10.48 -8.07 -9.80
N ASN A 68 9.58 -7.10 -9.65
CA ASN A 68 9.39 -6.33 -8.42
C ASN A 68 7.94 -6.46 -7.92
N PRO A 69 7.68 -7.29 -6.89
CA PRO A 69 6.33 -7.55 -6.40
C PRO A 69 5.77 -6.42 -5.51
N PHE A 70 6.55 -5.38 -5.24
CA PHE A 70 6.13 -4.22 -4.45
C PHE A 70 5.41 -3.20 -5.35
N VAL A 71 4.08 -3.24 -5.29
CA VAL A 71 3.20 -2.44 -6.16
C VAL A 71 2.76 -1.12 -5.53
N VAL A 72 3.16 -0.87 -4.30
CA VAL A 72 2.69 0.26 -3.48
C VAL A 72 3.87 1.01 -2.92
N SER A 73 3.90 2.33 -3.07
CA SER A 73 4.91 3.18 -2.43
C SER A 73 4.27 4.50 -2.01
N SER A 74 4.04 4.69 -0.72
CA SER A 74 3.95 6.04 -0.17
C SER A 74 5.36 6.49 0.18
N THR A 75 5.78 7.63 -0.37
CA THR A 75 7.09 8.27 -0.10
C THR A 75 7.00 9.39 0.92
N ASP A 76 5.86 9.54 1.58
CA ASP A 76 5.66 10.57 2.58
C ASP A 76 6.50 10.23 3.81
N THR A 77 7.43 11.13 4.13
CA THR A 77 8.24 11.00 5.34
C THR A 77 7.49 11.62 6.50
N VAL A 78 7.28 10.84 7.56
CA VAL A 78 6.58 11.27 8.76
C VAL A 78 7.40 10.92 10.00
N THR A 79 7.55 11.88 10.92
CA THR A 79 8.15 11.68 12.24
C THR A 79 7.06 11.67 13.30
N ILE A 80 7.10 10.68 14.18
CA ILE A 80 6.04 10.39 15.14
C ILE A 80 6.64 10.21 16.52
N ASN A 81 6.08 10.91 17.51
CA ASN A 81 6.36 10.64 18.92
C ASN A 81 5.47 9.49 19.41
N LEU A 82 6.06 8.32 19.62
CA LEU A 82 5.36 7.12 20.08
C LEU A 82 4.76 7.29 21.49
N MET A 83 5.26 8.23 22.30
CA MET A 83 4.70 8.49 23.63
C MET A 83 3.28 9.06 23.57
N GLU A 84 2.89 9.67 22.45
CA GLU A 84 1.54 10.17 22.21
C GLU A 84 0.56 9.07 21.77
N LEU A 85 1.07 7.91 21.33
CA LEU A 85 0.26 6.86 20.69
C LEU A 85 -0.06 5.68 21.62
N ARG A 86 -0.26 5.97 22.90
CA ARG A 86 -0.53 4.99 23.95
C ARG A 86 -2.02 4.94 24.29
N ASN A 87 -2.43 3.92 25.05
CA ASN A 87 -3.80 3.79 25.57
C ASN A 87 -4.88 3.78 24.46
N GLY A 88 -4.58 3.14 23.33
CA GLY A 88 -5.50 3.03 22.19
C GLY A 88 -5.48 4.24 21.24
N ILE A 89 -4.62 5.23 21.48
CA ILE A 89 -4.38 6.31 20.52
C ILE A 89 -3.56 5.74 19.35
N THR A 90 -3.99 6.07 18.14
CA THR A 90 -3.33 5.65 16.90
C THR A 90 -3.05 6.85 16.01
N ALA A 91 -2.00 6.78 15.22
CA ALA A 91 -1.75 7.71 14.12
C ALA A 91 -1.86 6.96 12.78
N GLU A 92 -2.33 7.66 11.74
CA GLU A 92 -2.35 7.13 10.38
C GLU A 92 -0.96 7.29 9.74
N LEU A 93 -0.44 6.20 9.18
CA LEU A 93 0.82 6.18 8.44
C LEU A 93 0.60 6.28 6.94
N ALA A 94 -0.48 5.67 6.46
CA ALA A 94 -0.81 5.66 5.05
C ALA A 94 -2.30 5.37 4.83
N ASP A 95 -2.82 5.94 3.76
CA ASP A 95 -4.14 5.67 3.21
C ASP A 95 -3.98 5.50 1.70
N ILE A 96 -4.07 4.26 1.23
CA ILE A 96 -3.66 3.89 -0.12
C ILE A 96 -4.75 3.09 -0.82
N GLU A 97 -5.07 3.49 -2.04
CA GLU A 97 -5.92 2.75 -2.95
C GLU A 97 -5.08 1.75 -3.76
N LEU A 98 -5.48 0.48 -3.76
CA LEU A 98 -4.73 -0.64 -4.30
C LEU A 98 -5.62 -1.53 -5.15
N GLU A 99 -5.04 -2.20 -6.16
CA GLU A 99 -5.76 -3.26 -6.85
C GLU A 99 -6.14 -4.39 -5.88
N SER A 100 -7.33 -4.95 -6.08
CA SER A 100 -7.78 -6.14 -5.35
C SER A 100 -6.81 -7.31 -5.60
N GLY A 101 -6.41 -7.96 -4.52
CA GLY A 101 -5.50 -9.09 -4.57
C GLY A 101 -5.05 -9.51 -3.17
N THR A 102 -4.22 -10.54 -3.12
CA THR A 102 -3.59 -11.02 -1.89
C THR A 102 -2.26 -10.31 -1.69
N TYR A 103 -2.08 -9.73 -0.51
CA TYR A 103 -0.82 -9.09 -0.10
C TYR A 103 -0.32 -9.77 1.17
N ASP A 104 0.94 -10.16 1.18
CA ASP A 104 1.53 -11.01 2.23
C ASP A 104 2.66 -10.34 3.00
N LEU A 105 3.10 -9.16 2.57
CA LEU A 105 4.15 -8.39 3.24
C LEU A 105 3.84 -6.89 3.16
N ILE A 106 3.95 -6.22 4.31
CA ILE A 106 4.06 -4.76 4.40
C ILE A 106 5.47 -4.45 4.88
N ARG A 107 6.20 -3.62 4.14
CA ARG A 107 7.55 -3.19 4.49
C ARG A 107 7.53 -1.71 4.87
N LEU A 108 8.04 -1.41 6.05
CA LEU A 108 8.27 -0.05 6.53
C LEU A 108 9.76 0.25 6.44
N TYR A 109 10.08 1.43 5.93
CA TYR A 109 11.43 1.97 5.93
C TYR A 109 11.51 3.03 7.02
N THR A 110 12.46 2.86 7.93
CA THR A 110 12.70 3.80 9.01
C THR A 110 13.89 4.68 8.69
N GLY A 111 13.75 5.97 8.95
CA GLY A 111 14.84 6.94 8.94
C GLY A 111 15.46 7.04 10.33
N ASP A 112 15.59 8.27 10.82
CA ASP A 112 16.11 8.56 12.15
C ASP A 112 15.15 8.09 13.25
N ALA A 113 15.72 7.77 14.41
CA ALA A 113 14.97 7.52 15.63
C ALA A 113 15.73 8.12 16.81
N SER A 114 15.01 8.65 17.80
CA SER A 114 15.63 9.25 18.97
C SER A 114 14.76 9.12 20.22
N ILE A 115 15.40 9.18 21.37
CA ILE A 115 14.76 9.28 22.67
C ILE A 115 15.13 10.63 23.29
N VAL A 116 14.15 11.33 23.83
CA VAL A 116 14.35 12.51 24.67
C VAL A 116 14.01 12.15 26.10
N THR A 117 14.93 12.43 27.03
CA THR A 117 14.69 12.19 28.46
C THR A 117 13.91 13.34 29.09
N ILE A 118 13.34 13.11 30.28
CA ILE A 118 12.68 14.15 31.07
C ILE A 118 13.61 15.31 31.46
N THR A 119 14.95 15.11 31.41
CA THR A 119 15.95 16.16 31.65
C THR A 119 16.35 16.91 30.37
N GLY A 120 15.81 16.51 29.21
CA GLY A 120 16.05 17.13 27.90
C GLY A 120 17.25 16.57 27.14
N GLU A 121 17.88 15.49 27.63
CA GLU A 121 18.96 14.82 26.91
C GLU A 121 18.42 14.02 25.72
N VAL A 122 19.11 14.08 24.59
CA VAL A 122 18.72 13.40 23.35
C VAL A 122 19.69 12.25 23.07
N TYR A 123 19.12 11.07 22.80
CA TYR A 123 19.86 9.87 22.46
C TYR A 123 19.42 9.36 21.08
N ASP A 124 20.36 9.31 20.14
CA ASP A 124 20.11 8.73 18.81
C ASP A 124 19.97 7.21 18.90
N MET A 125 18.88 6.71 18.33
CA MET A 125 18.51 5.31 18.37
C MET A 125 18.62 4.67 17.00
N LYS A 126 18.91 3.37 17.00
CA LYS A 126 18.89 2.55 15.79
C LYS A 126 17.68 1.63 15.82
N VAL A 127 16.80 1.75 14.83
CA VAL A 127 15.77 0.75 14.58
C VAL A 127 16.43 -0.45 13.89
N PRO A 128 16.48 -1.64 14.52
CA PRO A 128 17.04 -2.81 13.88
C PRO A 128 16.14 -3.26 12.72
N SER A 129 16.75 -3.79 11.67
CA SER A 129 15.99 -4.39 10.57
C SER A 129 15.24 -5.64 11.06
N GLY A 130 13.97 -5.74 10.69
CA GLY A 130 13.15 -6.94 10.96
C GLY A 130 13.37 -8.06 9.92
N PRO A 131 12.90 -9.29 10.21
CA PRO A 131 12.80 -10.35 9.20
C PRO A 131 11.89 -9.92 8.05
N GLN A 132 12.24 -10.30 6.81
CA GLN A 132 11.49 -9.97 5.59
C GLN A 132 11.26 -11.21 4.73
#